data_AF-A0A244CUN1-F1
#
_entry.id   AF-A0A244CUN1-F1
#
_cell.length_a   1.000
_cell.length_b   1.000
_cell.length_c   1.000
_cell.angle_alpha   90.00
_cell.angle_beta   90.00
_cell.angle_gamma   90.00
#
_symmetry.space_group_name_H-M   'P 1'
#
loop_
_entity.id
_entity.type
_entity.pdbx_description
1 polymer ?
#
loop_
_entity_poly.entity_id
_entity_poly.type
_entity_poly.pdbx_seq_one_letter_code
_entity_poly.pdbx_strand_id
1 'polypeptide(L)'
;MRYVVAICACLCALIIVTNSAYNATSTRQALQQQAAILQEQLIATQIQLTQSKRNERKVRAELSLEQASQQQNKVQINQLTAELISLRKELLVYQTIMAPELVNSGLSLLNWQLSGLGEQRYQFTFLLYQATQVKEINQGRLSLTLFGTLNQQNTQLDLLALSEFEDSPTNFKFHYFQLFEGEFKLPDGFVAEQIALEAVKPTLKWQKFEQLTQTIPWQPIN
;
A
#
# COMPACT_ATOMS: atom_id res chain seq x y z
N MET A 1 15.33 44.82 -94.02
CA MET A 1 15.42 45.33 -92.63
C MET A 1 14.16 45.07 -91.81
N ARG A 2 12.97 45.59 -92.18
CA ARG A 2 11.74 45.49 -91.34
C ARG A 2 11.24 44.06 -91.05
N TYR A 3 11.30 43.15 -92.02
CA TYR A 3 10.84 41.76 -91.85
C TYR A 3 11.72 40.93 -90.90
N VAL A 4 13.03 41.17 -90.87
CA VAL A 4 13.97 40.46 -89.99
C VAL A 4 13.71 40.82 -88.52
N VAL A 5 13.45 42.10 -88.25
CA VAL A 5 13.11 42.58 -86.89
C VAL A 5 11.79 41.97 -86.40
N ALA A 6 10.78 41.85 -87.26
CA ALA A 6 9.50 41.22 -86.92
C ALA A 6 9.64 39.72 -86.61
N ILE A 7 10.47 38.99 -87.36
CA ILE A 7 10.72 37.56 -87.11
C ILE A 7 11.46 37.37 -85.78
N CYS A 8 12.49 38.17 -85.50
CA CYS A 8 13.19 38.12 -84.21
C CYS A 8 12.26 38.44 -83.03
N ALA A 9 11.39 39.45 -83.15
CA ALA A 9 10.42 39.78 -82.10
C ALA A 9 9.43 38.63 -81.83
N CYS A 10 8.94 37.95 -82.87
CA CYS A 10 8.09 36.77 -82.72
C CYS A 10 8.81 35.60 -82.03
N LEU A 11 10.06 35.32 -82.40
CA LEU A 11 10.85 34.26 -81.76
C LEU A 11 11.12 34.57 -80.28
N CYS A 12 11.45 35.82 -79.95
CA CYS A 12 11.61 36.25 -78.56
C CYS A 12 10.30 36.11 -77.76
N ALA A 13 9.17 36.51 -78.32
CA ALA A 13 7.87 36.34 -77.67
C ALA A 13 7.54 34.86 -77.40
N LEU A 14 7.83 33.98 -78.37
CA LEU A 14 7.59 32.54 -78.24
C LEU A 14 8.46 31.91 -77.14
N ILE A 15 9.74 32.31 -77.04
CA ILE A 15 10.66 31.88 -75.97
C ILE A 15 10.20 32.36 -74.59
N ILE A 16 9.68 33.59 -74.48
CA ILE A 16 9.16 34.13 -73.21
C ILE A 16 7.90 33.37 -72.78
N VAL A 17 7.00 33.05 -73.71
CA VAL A 17 5.78 32.28 -73.42
C VAL A 17 6.11 30.85 -73.01
N THR A 18 7.05 30.17 -73.68
CA THR A 18 7.42 28.79 -73.31
C THR A 18 8.15 28.73 -71.97
N ASN A 19 9.04 29.69 -71.68
CA ASN A 19 9.74 29.75 -70.40
C ASN A 19 8.80 30.10 -69.24
N SER A 20 7.87 31.04 -69.44
CA SER A 20 6.86 31.36 -68.42
C SER A 20 5.89 30.20 -68.17
N ALA A 21 5.48 29.49 -69.22
CA ALA A 21 4.68 28.27 -69.10
C ALA A 21 5.44 27.16 -68.35
N TYR A 22 6.73 26.95 -68.65
CA TYR A 22 7.57 25.96 -67.97
C TYR A 22 7.79 26.30 -66.48
N ASN A 23 8.01 27.57 -66.16
CA ASN A 23 8.14 28.02 -64.78
C ASN A 23 6.82 27.89 -64.00
N ALA A 24 5.68 28.15 -64.66
CA ALA A 24 4.36 27.99 -64.05
C ALA A 24 3.98 26.51 -63.85
N THR A 25 4.34 25.62 -64.77
CA THR A 25 4.08 24.18 -64.61
C THR A 25 4.96 23.56 -63.54
N SER A 26 6.26 23.92 -63.49
CA SER A 26 7.17 23.42 -62.45
C SER A 26 6.79 23.90 -61.05
N THR A 27 6.37 25.16 -60.86
CA THR A 27 5.85 25.63 -59.57
C THR A 27 4.55 24.93 -59.17
N ARG A 28 3.63 24.69 -60.11
CA ARG A 28 2.41 23.93 -59.83
C ARG A 28 2.71 22.48 -59.43
N GLN A 29 3.68 21.84 -60.08
CA GLN A 29 4.12 20.49 -59.73
C GLN A 29 4.75 20.45 -58.34
N ALA A 30 5.62 21.40 -58.00
CA ALA A 30 6.23 21.50 -56.67
C ALA A 30 5.18 21.71 -55.57
N LEU A 31 4.20 22.59 -55.80
CA LEU A 31 3.11 22.83 -54.87
C LEU A 31 2.22 21.58 -54.69
N GLN A 32 1.93 20.85 -55.77
CA GLN A 32 1.18 19.59 -55.71
C GLN A 32 1.93 18.49 -54.95
N GLN A 33 3.24 18.37 -55.15
CA GLN A 33 4.07 17.43 -54.41
C GLN A 33 4.08 17.76 -52.91
N GLN A 34 4.22 19.04 -52.56
CA GLN A 34 4.21 19.47 -51.17
C GLN A 34 2.84 19.24 -50.50
N ALA A 35 1.75 19.48 -51.23
CA ALA A 35 0.39 19.17 -50.75
C ALA A 35 0.20 17.66 -50.54
N ALA A 36 0.73 16.81 -51.42
CA ALA A 36 0.66 15.35 -51.29
C ALA A 36 1.44 14.85 -50.06
N ILE A 37 2.66 15.35 -49.85
CA ILE A 37 3.49 15.02 -48.67
C ILE A 37 2.79 15.44 -47.39
N LEU A 38 2.25 16.66 -47.35
CA LEU A 38 1.55 17.17 -46.17
C LEU A 38 0.30 16.33 -45.87
N GLN A 39 -0.44 15.91 -46.90
CA GLN A 39 -1.61 15.04 -46.75
C GLN A 39 -1.21 13.66 -46.20
N GLU A 40 -0.12 13.08 -46.70
CA GLU A 40 0.41 11.81 -46.19
C GLU A 40 0.84 11.92 -44.72
N GLN A 41 1.54 12.99 -44.35
CA GLN A 41 1.92 13.26 -42.96
C GLN A 41 0.70 13.43 -42.04
N LEU A 42 -0.35 14.10 -42.52
CA LEU A 42 -1.59 14.27 -41.75
C LEU A 42 -2.27 12.91 -41.51
N ILE A 43 -2.34 12.07 -42.54
CA ILE A 43 -2.89 10.71 -42.43
C ILE A 43 -2.05 9.88 -41.44
N ALA A 44 -0.73 9.90 -41.56
CA ALA A 44 0.17 9.17 -40.66
C ALA A 44 -0.01 9.63 -39.20
N THR A 45 -0.08 10.94 -38.97
CA THR A 45 -0.29 11.54 -37.64
C THR A 45 -1.65 11.14 -37.08
N GLN A 46 -2.70 11.13 -37.91
CA GLN A 46 -4.05 10.74 -37.50
C GLN A 46 -4.13 9.25 -37.12
N ILE A 47 -3.40 8.39 -37.85
CA ILE A 47 -3.27 6.96 -37.54
C ILE A 47 -2.56 6.80 -36.20
N GLN A 48 -1.43 7.47 -35.98
CA GLN A 48 -0.69 7.44 -34.72
C GLN A 48 -1.55 7.92 -33.54
N LEU A 49 -2.28 9.03 -33.70
CA LEU A 49 -3.17 9.54 -32.67
C LEU A 49 -4.28 8.53 -32.34
N THR A 50 -4.84 7.88 -33.35
CA THR A 50 -5.87 6.85 -33.16
C THR A 50 -5.30 5.63 -32.45
N GLN A 51 -4.09 5.19 -32.79
CA GLN A 51 -3.39 4.10 -32.10
C GLN A 51 -3.10 4.45 -30.65
N SER A 52 -2.56 5.65 -30.38
CA SER A 52 -2.28 6.11 -29.02
C SER A 52 -3.55 6.16 -28.17
N LYS A 53 -4.66 6.68 -28.71
CA LYS A 53 -5.96 6.70 -28.03
C LYS A 53 -6.50 5.29 -27.74
N ARG A 54 -6.28 4.33 -28.65
CA ARG A 54 -6.65 2.92 -28.42
C ARG A 54 -5.82 2.30 -27.29
N ASN A 55 -4.51 2.55 -27.28
CA ASN A 55 -3.63 2.08 -26.22
C ASN A 55 -4.01 2.67 -24.86
N GLU A 56 -4.27 3.98 -24.79
CA GLU A 56 -4.71 4.63 -23.54
C GLU A 56 -6.01 4.02 -23.01
N ARG A 57 -7.00 3.77 -23.90
CA ARG A 57 -8.26 3.11 -23.51
C ARG A 57 -8.03 1.69 -22.99
N LYS A 58 -7.13 0.93 -23.63
CA LYS A 58 -6.78 -0.42 -23.20
C LYS A 58 -6.15 -0.41 -21.81
N VAL A 59 -5.12 0.42 -21.61
CA VAL A 59 -4.43 0.56 -20.31
C VAL A 59 -5.42 1.01 -19.22
N ARG A 60 -6.31 1.96 -19.53
CA ARG A 60 -7.32 2.42 -18.57
C ARG A 60 -8.30 1.29 -18.19
N ALA A 61 -8.74 0.50 -19.16
CA ALA A 61 -9.63 -0.64 -18.90
C ALA A 61 -8.93 -1.72 -18.06
N GLU A 62 -7.67 -2.05 -18.36
CA GLU A 62 -6.85 -2.98 -17.59
C GLU A 62 -6.67 -2.50 -16.15
N LEU A 63 -6.37 -1.21 -15.95
CA LEU A 63 -6.24 -0.62 -14.62
C LEU A 63 -7.55 -0.70 -13.82
N SER A 64 -8.69 -0.38 -14.44
CA SER A 64 -9.99 -0.47 -13.76
C SER A 64 -10.34 -1.91 -13.38
N LEU A 65 -10.01 -2.89 -14.23
CA LEU A 65 -10.19 -4.30 -13.93
C LEU A 65 -9.30 -4.75 -12.76
N GLU A 66 -8.03 -4.36 -12.78
CA GLU A 66 -7.07 -4.65 -11.70
C GLU A 66 -7.56 -4.07 -10.37
N GLN A 67 -7.99 -2.80 -10.36
CA GLN A 67 -8.55 -2.16 -9.17
C GLN A 67 -9.79 -2.89 -8.63
N ALA A 68 -10.68 -3.33 -9.51
CA ALA A 68 -11.85 -4.11 -9.11
C ALA A 68 -11.46 -5.48 -8.52
N SER A 69 -10.48 -6.17 -9.12
CA SER A 69 -9.95 -7.45 -8.61
C SER A 69 -9.28 -7.26 -7.24
N GLN A 70 -8.47 -6.21 -7.07
CA GLN A 70 -7.84 -5.86 -5.79
C GLN A 70 -8.89 -5.60 -4.70
N GLN A 71 -9.95 -4.86 -5.01
CA GLN A 71 -11.03 -4.61 -4.06
C GLN A 71 -11.77 -5.91 -3.69
N GLN A 72 -12.03 -6.78 -4.66
CA GLN A 72 -12.65 -8.08 -4.41
C GLN A 72 -11.77 -8.98 -3.54
N ASN A 73 -10.46 -9.01 -3.80
CA ASN A 73 -9.50 -9.77 -2.98
C ASN A 73 -9.49 -9.25 -1.54
N LYS A 74 -9.49 -7.93 -1.32
CA LYS A 74 -9.59 -7.33 0.02
C LYS A 74 -10.86 -7.78 0.75
N VAL A 75 -12.01 -7.76 0.07
CA VAL A 75 -13.28 -8.23 0.66
C VAL A 75 -13.18 -9.71 1.04
N GLN A 76 -12.62 -10.56 0.16
CA GLN A 76 -12.47 -11.98 0.43
C GLN A 76 -11.51 -12.27 1.60
N ILE A 77 -10.39 -11.55 1.68
CA ILE A 77 -9.45 -11.65 2.83
C ILE A 77 -10.16 -11.29 4.13
N ASN A 78 -10.94 -10.20 4.14
CA ASN A 78 -11.69 -9.79 5.33
C ASN A 78 -12.73 -10.84 5.74
N GLN A 79 -13.43 -11.45 4.79
CA GLN A 79 -14.39 -12.53 5.05
C GLN A 79 -13.71 -13.76 5.64
N LEU A 80 -12.62 -14.23 5.04
CA LEU A 80 -11.85 -15.37 5.54
C LEU A 80 -11.28 -15.10 6.94
N THR A 81 -10.83 -13.87 7.19
CA THR A 81 -10.32 -13.46 8.51
C THR A 81 -11.44 -13.49 9.56
N ALA A 82 -12.63 -12.98 9.22
CA ALA A 82 -13.79 -13.03 10.12
C ALA A 82 -14.23 -14.48 10.41
N GLU A 83 -14.22 -15.35 9.40
CA GLU A 83 -14.54 -16.78 9.56
C GLU A 83 -13.52 -17.49 10.45
N LEU A 84 -12.23 -17.24 10.25
CA LEU A 84 -11.15 -17.78 11.08
C LEU A 84 -11.32 -17.34 12.55
N ILE A 85 -11.63 -16.06 12.78
CA ILE A 85 -11.90 -15.54 14.13
C ILE A 85 -13.09 -16.26 14.76
N SER A 86 -14.19 -16.45 14.00
CA SER A 86 -15.38 -17.16 14.49
C SER A 86 -15.07 -18.62 14.84
N LEU A 87 -14.39 -19.34 13.97
CA LEU A 87 -14.03 -20.75 14.18
C LEU A 87 -13.11 -20.91 15.39
N ARG A 88 -12.14 -20.01 15.57
CA ARG A 88 -11.27 -20.01 16.76
C ARG A 88 -12.04 -19.72 18.04
N LYS A 89 -13.03 -18.81 17.98
CA LYS A 89 -13.92 -18.55 19.12
C LYS A 89 -14.71 -19.81 19.51
N GLU A 90 -15.26 -20.52 18.53
CA GLU A 90 -15.99 -21.77 18.78
C GLU A 90 -15.09 -22.86 19.39
N LEU A 91 -13.86 -23.01 18.88
CA LEU A 91 -12.87 -23.93 19.47
C LEU A 91 -12.52 -23.57 20.91
N LEU A 92 -12.38 -22.29 21.24
CA LEU A 92 -12.14 -21.82 22.62
C LEU A 92 -13.31 -22.13 23.55
N VAL A 93 -14.55 -21.94 23.07
CA VAL A 93 -15.75 -22.32 23.84
C VAL A 93 -15.76 -23.83 24.09
N TYR A 94 -15.46 -24.63 23.06
CA TYR A 94 -15.36 -26.08 23.18
C TYR A 94 -14.29 -26.50 24.20
N GLN A 95 -13.09 -25.93 24.12
CA GLN A 95 -12.00 -26.19 25.07
C GLN A 95 -12.39 -25.81 26.50
N THR A 96 -13.09 -24.69 26.69
CA THR A 96 -13.54 -24.23 28.02
C THR A 96 -14.55 -25.19 28.66
N ILE A 97 -15.41 -25.83 27.85
CA ILE A 97 -16.40 -26.80 28.34
C ILE A 97 -15.77 -28.18 28.57
N MET A 98 -14.93 -28.64 27.63
CA MET A 98 -14.48 -30.03 27.58
C MET A 98 -13.16 -30.29 28.31
N ALA A 99 -12.29 -29.30 28.43
CA ALA A 99 -10.99 -29.42 29.09
C ALA A 99 -10.61 -28.09 29.79
N PRO A 100 -11.36 -27.67 30.82
CA PRO A 100 -11.10 -26.43 31.55
C PRO A 100 -9.70 -26.38 32.18
N GLU A 101 -9.07 -27.52 32.44
CA GLU A 101 -7.68 -27.63 32.90
C GLU A 101 -6.62 -27.21 31.86
N LEU A 102 -6.96 -27.20 30.56
CA LEU A 102 -6.08 -26.72 29.48
C LEU A 102 -6.20 -25.19 29.27
N VAL A 103 -7.32 -24.60 29.70
CA VAL A 103 -7.53 -23.15 29.69
C VAL A 103 -6.94 -22.60 30.99
N ASN A 104 -5.64 -22.28 30.96
CA ASN A 104 -5.00 -21.57 32.06
C ASN A 104 -5.84 -20.34 32.42
N SER A 105 -6.23 -20.23 33.68
CA SER A 105 -7.24 -19.33 34.24
C SER A 105 -6.84 -17.83 34.25
N GLY A 106 -5.90 -17.43 33.40
CA GLY A 106 -5.29 -16.11 33.35
C GLY A 106 -5.55 -15.34 32.05
N LEU A 107 -4.99 -14.14 31.98
CA LEU A 107 -4.95 -13.29 30.78
C LEU A 107 -4.28 -14.05 29.64
N SER A 108 -4.78 -13.91 28.43
CA SER A 108 -4.22 -14.57 27.24
C SER A 108 -4.15 -13.59 26.06
N LEU A 109 -3.11 -13.72 25.24
CA LEU A 109 -2.89 -12.90 24.05
C LEU A 109 -3.30 -13.65 22.79
N LEU A 110 -4.07 -12.98 21.93
CA LEU A 110 -4.46 -13.45 20.61
C LEU A 110 -3.95 -12.50 19.53
N ASN A 111 -3.62 -13.10 18.38
CA ASN A 111 -3.38 -12.40 17.13
C ASN A 111 -2.32 -11.28 17.22
N TRP A 112 -1.15 -11.59 17.77
CA TRP A 112 0.01 -10.70 17.68
C TRP A 112 0.36 -10.49 16.20
N GLN A 113 0.28 -9.24 15.75
CA GLN A 113 0.70 -8.80 14.43
C GLN A 113 1.65 -7.63 14.59
N LEU A 114 2.78 -7.70 13.89
CA LEU A 114 3.78 -6.65 13.80
C LEU A 114 4.01 -6.37 12.32
N SER A 115 3.80 -5.12 11.90
CA SER A 115 3.92 -4.71 10.50
C SER A 115 5.00 -3.64 10.35
N GLY A 116 5.85 -3.76 9.32
CA GLY A 116 6.88 -2.76 9.01
C GLY A 116 6.33 -1.59 8.19
N LEU A 117 6.46 -0.36 8.69
CA LEU A 117 6.03 0.87 7.98
C LEU A 117 7.19 1.60 7.25
N GLY A 118 8.44 1.13 7.43
CA GLY A 118 9.65 1.73 6.85
C GLY A 118 10.31 2.75 7.78
N GLU A 119 11.60 3.07 7.53
CA GLU A 119 12.40 3.99 8.37
C GLU A 119 12.40 3.63 9.87
N GLN A 120 12.51 2.33 10.19
CA GLN A 120 12.44 1.80 11.56
C GLN A 120 11.12 2.09 12.29
N ARG A 121 10.05 2.40 11.55
CA ARG A 121 8.69 2.47 12.09
C ARG A 121 7.97 1.13 11.96
N TYR A 122 7.25 0.79 13.03
CA TYR A 122 6.49 -0.45 13.13
C TYR A 122 5.12 -0.16 13.71
N GLN A 123 4.12 -0.90 13.22
CA GLN A 123 2.78 -0.93 13.78
C GLN A 123 2.57 -2.28 14.45
N PHE A 124 2.00 -2.29 15.66
CA PHE A 124 1.56 -3.52 16.30
C PHE A 124 0.05 -3.53 16.48
N THR A 125 -0.51 -4.72 16.39
CA THR A 125 -1.92 -5.00 16.72
C THR A 125 -1.97 -6.30 17.51
N PHE A 126 -2.65 -6.30 18.65
CA PHE A 126 -2.93 -7.53 19.38
C PHE A 126 -4.27 -7.45 20.12
N LEU A 127 -4.85 -8.62 20.37
CA LEU A 127 -6.07 -8.77 21.14
C LEU A 127 -5.74 -9.39 22.50
N LEU A 128 -6.00 -8.68 23.59
CA LEU A 128 -5.93 -9.27 24.92
C LEU A 128 -7.32 -9.74 25.35
N TYR A 129 -7.41 -10.99 25.82
CA TYR A 129 -8.66 -11.55 26.33
C TYR A 129 -8.47 -12.23 27.70
N GLN A 130 -9.51 -12.17 28.53
CA GLN A 130 -9.55 -12.85 29.82
C GLN A 130 -10.74 -13.83 29.82
N ALA A 131 -10.46 -15.11 30.04
CA ALA A 131 -11.48 -16.16 29.98
C ALA A 131 -12.43 -16.18 31.20
N THR A 132 -12.11 -15.47 32.28
CA THR A 132 -12.80 -15.59 33.57
C THR A 132 -13.86 -14.50 33.78
N GLN A 133 -15.08 -14.88 34.19
CA GLN A 133 -16.10 -13.95 34.68
C GLN A 133 -15.68 -13.36 36.04
N VAL A 134 -15.02 -12.21 36.04
CA VAL A 134 -14.81 -11.45 37.27
C VAL A 134 -15.94 -10.43 37.41
N LYS A 135 -16.66 -10.50 38.54
CA LYS A 135 -17.79 -9.60 38.88
C LYS A 135 -17.40 -8.15 39.12
N GLU A 136 -16.10 -7.82 39.16
CA GLU A 136 -15.60 -6.48 39.49
C GLU A 136 -14.64 -5.95 38.43
N ILE A 137 -14.80 -4.66 38.11
CA ILE A 137 -13.97 -3.89 37.18
C ILE A 137 -12.63 -3.62 37.86
N ASN A 138 -11.61 -4.41 37.54
CA ASN A 138 -10.29 -4.25 38.12
C ASN A 138 -9.35 -3.57 37.13
N GLN A 139 -8.72 -2.48 37.57
CA GLN A 139 -7.63 -1.80 36.87
C GLN A 139 -6.45 -2.77 36.77
N GLY A 140 -5.96 -3.06 35.55
CA GLY A 140 -4.74 -3.84 35.34
C GLY A 140 -3.66 -3.00 34.66
N ARG A 141 -2.40 -3.36 34.88
CA ARG A 141 -1.22 -2.73 34.26
C ARG A 141 -0.70 -3.63 33.15
N LEU A 142 -0.55 -3.08 31.96
CA LEU A 142 0.09 -3.73 30.82
C LEU A 142 1.47 -3.13 30.62
N SER A 143 2.48 -3.97 30.40
CA SER A 143 3.82 -3.58 29.98
C SER A 143 4.23 -4.40 28.76
N LEU A 144 4.79 -3.73 27.76
CA LEU A 144 5.39 -4.37 26.59
C LEU A 144 6.87 -4.00 26.56
N THR A 145 7.73 -4.98 26.81
CA THR A 145 9.18 -4.79 26.80
C THR A 145 9.79 -5.41 25.56
N LEU A 146 10.48 -4.60 24.77
CA LEU A 146 11.29 -5.03 23.63
C LEU A 146 12.71 -5.34 24.10
N PHE A 147 13.18 -6.54 23.81
CA PHE A 147 14.53 -6.99 24.05
C PHE A 147 15.30 -6.96 22.73
N GLY A 148 16.50 -6.40 22.78
CA GLY A 148 17.38 -6.34 21.62
C GLY A 148 18.78 -5.90 21.98
N THR A 149 19.55 -5.56 20.96
CA THR A 149 20.91 -5.04 21.10
C THR A 149 21.00 -3.62 20.53
N LEU A 150 21.58 -2.71 21.28
CA LEU A 150 21.92 -1.36 20.85
C LEU A 150 23.43 -1.20 20.96
N ASN A 151 24.12 -0.89 19.86
CA ASN A 151 25.59 -0.75 19.87
C ASN A 151 26.31 -1.97 20.49
N GLN A 152 25.85 -3.19 20.18
CA GLN A 152 26.37 -4.47 20.71
C GLN A 152 26.16 -4.69 22.22
N GLN A 153 25.35 -3.87 22.89
CA GLN A 153 24.96 -4.06 24.28
C GLN A 153 23.48 -4.46 24.37
N ASN A 154 23.19 -5.51 25.15
CA ASN A 154 21.81 -5.94 25.40
C ASN A 154 21.04 -4.80 26.08
N THR A 155 20.01 -4.31 25.41
CA THR A 155 19.19 -3.18 25.84
C THR A 155 17.72 -3.58 25.80
N GLN A 156 16.96 -3.10 26.79
CA GLN A 156 15.53 -3.29 26.88
C GLN A 156 14.85 -1.93 26.67
N LEU A 157 13.81 -1.92 25.86
CA LEU A 157 13.02 -0.72 25.58
C LEU A 157 11.55 -0.98 25.92
N ASP A 158 10.90 -0.07 26.63
CA ASP A 158 9.46 -0.12 26.84
C ASP A 158 8.75 0.38 25.58
N LEU A 159 8.04 -0.51 24.90
CA LEU A 159 7.32 -0.20 23.67
C LEU A 159 6.16 0.77 23.91
N LEU A 160 5.51 0.70 25.08
CA LEU A 160 4.41 1.61 25.40
C LEU A 160 4.90 3.03 25.71
N ALA A 161 6.15 3.17 26.14
CA ALA A 161 6.80 4.47 26.32
C ALA A 161 7.33 5.05 25.00
N LEU A 162 7.61 4.19 24.00
CA LEU A 162 8.08 4.57 22.67
C LEU A 162 6.94 4.84 21.68
N SER A 163 5.76 4.27 21.90
CA SER A 163 4.57 4.63 21.14
C SER A 163 3.98 5.93 21.67
N GLU A 164 3.42 6.76 20.79
CA GLU A 164 2.60 7.93 21.16
C GLU A 164 1.23 7.46 21.69
N PHE A 165 1.22 6.54 22.65
CA PHE A 165 0.01 6.08 23.31
C PHE A 165 -0.46 7.18 24.26
N GLU A 166 -1.48 7.92 23.85
CA GLU A 166 -2.02 9.10 24.56
C GLU A 166 -2.62 8.75 25.94
N ASP A 167 -2.98 7.48 26.14
CA ASP A 167 -3.43 6.94 27.42
C ASP A 167 -2.29 6.21 28.12
N SER A 168 -1.69 6.85 29.12
CA SER A 168 -0.72 6.22 30.02
C SER A 168 -1.21 4.83 30.49
N PRO A 169 -0.34 3.81 30.59
CA PRO A 169 -0.74 2.40 30.77
C PRO A 169 -1.21 2.06 32.20
N THR A 170 -1.76 3.04 32.92
CA THR A 170 -1.94 2.94 34.36
C THR A 170 -3.35 2.51 34.77
N ASN A 171 -4.38 2.71 33.93
CA ASN A 171 -5.78 2.48 34.32
C ASN A 171 -6.68 1.96 33.17
N PHE A 172 -6.41 0.76 32.64
CA PHE A 172 -7.36 0.14 31.71
C PHE A 172 -8.46 -0.63 32.46
N LYS A 173 -9.71 -0.43 32.05
CA LYS A 173 -10.87 -1.19 32.52
C LYS A 173 -11.07 -2.40 31.60
N PHE A 174 -10.61 -3.57 32.01
CA PHE A 174 -10.76 -4.80 31.26
C PHE A 174 -12.22 -5.26 31.21
N HIS A 175 -12.83 -5.28 30.03
CA HIS A 175 -14.13 -5.93 29.80
C HIS A 175 -14.01 -6.88 28.60
N TYR A 176 -13.86 -8.18 28.88
CA TYR A 176 -13.91 -9.33 27.97
C TYR A 176 -12.83 -9.42 26.86
N PHE A 177 -12.64 -8.39 26.06
CA PHE A 177 -11.67 -8.34 24.96
C PHE A 177 -11.31 -6.89 24.66
N GLN A 178 -10.03 -6.58 24.55
CA GLN A 178 -9.57 -5.24 24.18
C GLN A 178 -8.53 -5.34 23.06
N LEU A 179 -8.79 -4.60 21.99
CA LEU A 179 -7.88 -4.44 20.87
C LEU A 179 -6.88 -3.33 21.23
N PHE A 180 -5.60 -3.62 21.06
CA PHE A 180 -4.52 -2.66 21.23
C PHE A 180 -3.82 -2.47 19.90
N GLU A 181 -3.72 -1.21 19.48
CA GLU A 181 -3.06 -0.79 18.24
C GLU A 181 -2.14 0.37 18.55
N GLY A 182 -0.91 0.33 18.06
CA GLY A 182 0.03 1.42 18.26
C GLY A 182 1.14 1.42 17.23
N GLU A 183 1.72 2.59 17.03
CA GLU A 183 2.90 2.79 16.20
C GLU A 183 4.07 3.18 17.09
N PHE A 184 5.25 2.64 16.79
CA PHE A 184 6.49 3.02 17.46
C PHE A 184 7.63 3.12 16.46
N LYS A 185 8.61 3.95 16.80
CA LYS A 185 9.85 4.09 16.04
C LYS A 185 11.01 3.53 16.87
N LEU A 186 11.78 2.63 16.28
CA LEU A 186 13.02 2.16 16.90
C LEU A 186 14.11 3.24 16.80
N PRO A 187 14.97 3.38 17.82
CA PRO A 187 16.14 4.24 17.74
C PRO A 187 17.20 3.64 16.81
N ASP A 188 17.97 4.52 16.15
CA ASP A 188 19.00 4.11 15.20
C ASP A 188 20.04 3.18 15.85
N GLY A 189 20.29 2.05 15.19
CA GLY A 189 21.24 1.03 15.65
C GLY A 189 20.67 0.00 16.62
N PHE A 190 19.36 0.04 16.92
CA PHE A 190 18.68 -0.97 17.73
C PHE A 190 18.28 -2.18 16.86
N VAL A 191 18.71 -3.37 17.26
CA VAL A 191 18.33 -4.64 16.65
C VAL A 191 17.40 -5.38 17.62
N ALA A 192 16.12 -5.43 17.28
CA ALA A 192 15.12 -6.14 18.06
C ALA A 192 15.22 -7.67 17.89
N GLU A 193 15.12 -8.40 18.99
CA GLU A 193 15.23 -9.86 19.02
C GLU A 193 13.94 -10.52 19.52
N GLN A 194 13.38 -9.98 20.61
CA GLN A 194 12.20 -10.56 21.27
C GLN A 194 11.34 -9.48 21.89
N ILE A 195 10.05 -9.76 22.01
CA ILE A 195 9.08 -8.91 22.72
C ILE A 195 8.53 -9.71 23.89
N ALA A 196 8.66 -9.21 25.12
CA ALA A 196 7.93 -9.75 26.26
C ALA A 196 6.72 -8.87 26.55
N LEU A 197 5.54 -9.49 26.58
CA LEU A 197 4.33 -8.86 27.09
C LEU A 197 4.09 -9.35 28.51
N GLU A 198 3.99 -8.39 29.43
CA GLU A 198 3.66 -8.61 30.83
C GLU A 198 2.36 -7.89 31.15
N ALA A 199 1.32 -8.65 31.49
CA ALA A 199 0.07 -8.10 31.99
C ALA A 199 -0.10 -8.49 33.46
N VAL A 200 -0.14 -7.48 34.33
CA VAL A 200 -0.23 -7.64 35.78
C VAL A 200 -1.56 -7.08 36.27
N LYS A 201 -2.35 -7.93 36.93
CA LYS A 201 -3.54 -7.50 37.67
C LYS A 201 -3.16 -7.30 39.14
N PRO A 202 -3.17 -6.08 39.69
CA PRO A 202 -3.02 -5.88 41.13
C PRO A 202 -4.27 -6.44 41.82
N THR A 203 -4.11 -7.54 42.56
CA THR A 203 -5.15 -8.09 43.43
C THR A 203 -5.03 -7.52 44.84
N LEU A 204 -6.16 -7.45 45.56
CA LEU A 204 -6.12 -7.20 47.01
C LEU A 204 -5.31 -8.30 47.70
N LYS A 205 -4.64 -7.94 48.80
CA LYS A 205 -3.54 -8.65 49.49
C LYS A 205 -3.68 -10.17 49.67
N TRP A 206 -4.87 -10.77 49.54
CA TRP A 206 -5.16 -12.17 49.88
C TRP A 206 -5.66 -13.03 48.69
N GLN A 207 -5.59 -12.55 47.44
CA GLN A 207 -5.90 -13.35 46.24
C GLN A 207 -4.62 -13.65 45.43
N LYS A 208 -4.50 -14.88 44.90
CA LYS A 208 -3.39 -15.31 44.04
C LYS A 208 -3.18 -14.31 42.89
N PHE A 209 -1.93 -13.90 42.68
CA PHE A 209 -1.53 -13.02 41.58
C PHE A 209 -1.74 -13.75 40.24
N GLU A 210 -2.48 -13.12 39.33
CA GLU A 210 -2.56 -13.54 37.94
C GLU A 210 -1.60 -12.68 37.13
N GLN A 211 -0.51 -13.28 36.65
CA GLN A 211 0.47 -12.64 35.77
C GLN A 211 0.53 -13.42 34.46
N LEU A 212 0.34 -12.73 33.34
CA LEU A 212 0.69 -13.25 32.01
C LEU A 212 2.08 -12.74 31.68
N THR A 213 3.01 -13.66 31.43
CA THR A 213 4.31 -13.36 30.81
C THR A 213 4.38 -14.18 29.53
N GLN A 214 4.38 -13.50 28.39
CA GLN A 214 4.51 -14.16 27.10
C GLN A 214 5.64 -13.53 26.30
N THR A 215 6.60 -14.35 25.91
CA THR A 215 7.70 -13.94 25.03
C THR A 215 7.36 -14.31 23.59
N ILE A 216 7.43 -13.33 22.71
CA ILE A 216 7.11 -13.43 21.30
C ILE A 216 8.40 -13.13 20.50
N PRO A 217 8.79 -14.00 19.55
CA PRO A 217 9.95 -13.72 18.70
C PRO A 217 9.68 -12.51 17.80
N TRP A 218 10.71 -11.69 17.56
CA TRP A 218 10.60 -10.55 16.67
C TRP A 218 10.43 -10.99 15.21
N GLN A 219 9.21 -10.87 14.67
CA GLN A 219 8.88 -11.25 13.30
C GLN A 219 7.91 -10.22 12.66
N PRO A 220 8.43 -9.12 12.10
CA PRO A 220 7.60 -8.18 11.36
C PRO A 220 7.14 -8.81 10.03
N ILE A 221 5.86 -8.67 9.73
CA ILE A 221 5.26 -8.98 8.44
C ILE A 221 5.49 -7.73 7.55
N ASN A 222 6.09 -7.94 6.39
CA ASN A 222 6.29 -6.91 5.36
C ASN A 222 5.05 -6.74 4.48
#